data_AF-A0A3N4HU96-F1
#
_entry.id   AF-A0A3N4HU96-F1
#
_cell.length_a   1.000
_cell.length_b   1.000
_cell.length_c   1.000
_cell.angle_alpha   90.00
_cell.angle_beta   90.00
_cell.angle_gamma   90.00
#
_symmetry.space_group_name_H-M   'P 1'
#
loop_
_entity.id
_entity.type
_entity.pdbx_description
1 polymer ?
#
loop_
_entity_poly.entity_id
_entity_poly.type
_entity_poly.pdbx_seq_one_letter_code
_entity_poly.pdbx_strand_id
1 'polypeptide(L)'
;MSRLQKPGPRPRLPRDLLLPKTSYIPEARFYRPVDANTASWTKEHIEALWHLKNITKVSLPTAPNNRRNPFEAPVFRIETSAGKLYEFTIVSTRDLAPGAHLLREIFSDGSRGEWEEGPFLQEYLAAIEKERNESLWAQPRKPLTRERKAAISGLRELDWMDLDGLDVYHASAFWLSLGEPDYATEAQKERILRKWRDHAKICEFNAGTRVCEKKDGAL
;
A
#
# COMPACT_ATOMS: atom_id res chain seq x y z
N MET A 1 -28.95 -8.32 -38.02
CA MET A 1 -28.16 -9.56 -37.84
C MET A 1 -26.72 -9.18 -37.55
N SER A 2 -26.31 -9.21 -36.28
CA SER A 2 -24.96 -8.81 -35.86
C SER A 2 -23.97 -9.93 -36.19
N ARG A 3 -22.96 -9.64 -37.02
CA ARG A 3 -21.85 -10.58 -37.28
C ARG A 3 -21.05 -10.73 -35.99
N LEU A 4 -21.19 -11.88 -35.33
CA LEU A 4 -20.25 -12.32 -34.30
C LEU A 4 -18.85 -12.32 -34.92
N GLN A 5 -18.04 -11.34 -34.52
CA GLN A 5 -16.61 -11.34 -34.83
C GLN A 5 -16.04 -12.64 -34.25
N LYS A 6 -15.35 -13.42 -35.09
CA LYS A 6 -14.61 -14.59 -34.62
C LYS A 6 -13.62 -14.09 -33.56
N PRO A 7 -13.54 -14.73 -32.37
CA PRO A 7 -12.54 -14.36 -31.39
C PRO A 7 -11.17 -14.46 -32.06
N GLY A 8 -10.37 -13.42 -31.93
CA GLY A 8 -8.99 -13.40 -32.42
C GLY A 8 -8.17 -14.52 -31.81
N PRO A 9 -6.97 -14.81 -32.34
CA PRO A 9 -6.07 -15.78 -31.74
C PRO A 9 -5.83 -15.43 -30.27
N ARG A 10 -6.08 -16.39 -29.37
CA ARG A 10 -5.85 -16.20 -27.93
C ARG A 10 -4.38 -15.85 -27.70
N PRO A 11 -4.07 -14.82 -26.90
CA PRO A 11 -2.68 -14.51 -26.54
C PRO A 11 -2.06 -15.74 -25.88
N ARG A 12 -0.91 -16.17 -26.37
CA ARG A 12 -0.17 -17.28 -25.76
C ARG A 12 0.56 -16.75 -24.53
N LEU A 13 0.42 -17.43 -23.40
CA LEU A 13 1.15 -17.09 -22.19
C LEU A 13 2.68 -17.11 -22.45
N PRO A 14 3.44 -16.19 -21.85
CA PRO A 14 4.90 -16.22 -21.86
C PRO A 14 5.44 -17.58 -21.36
N ARG A 15 6.49 -18.09 -22.01
CA ARG A 15 7.04 -19.44 -21.74
C ARG A 15 7.86 -19.54 -20.45
N ASP A 16 8.19 -18.39 -19.88
CA ASP A 16 9.01 -18.20 -18.69
C ASP A 16 8.19 -18.10 -17.40
N LEU A 17 6.85 -18.21 -17.47
CA LEU A 17 6.01 -18.25 -16.28
C LEU A 17 6.15 -19.56 -15.49
N LEU A 18 6.27 -19.45 -14.17
CA LEU A 18 6.23 -20.58 -13.23
C LEU A 18 4.78 -20.91 -12.88
N LEU A 19 4.10 -21.62 -13.78
CA LEU A 19 2.71 -22.03 -13.58
C LEU A 19 2.56 -23.03 -12.40
N PRO A 20 1.51 -22.91 -11.58
CA PRO A 20 1.24 -23.87 -10.51
C PRO A 20 0.92 -25.24 -11.13
N LYS A 21 1.60 -26.29 -10.66
CA LYS A 21 1.29 -27.65 -11.12
C LYS A 21 -0.03 -28.11 -10.53
N THR A 22 -0.84 -28.79 -11.32
CA THR A 22 -2.15 -29.30 -10.90
C THR A 22 -2.09 -30.15 -9.63
N SER A 23 -1.01 -30.91 -9.43
CA SER A 23 -0.79 -31.72 -8.21
C SER A 23 -0.63 -30.91 -6.92
N TYR A 24 -0.32 -29.62 -7.02
CA TYR A 24 -0.14 -28.71 -5.88
C TYR A 24 -1.29 -27.73 -5.68
N ILE A 25 -2.28 -27.78 -6.56
CA ILE A 25 -3.53 -27.03 -6.44
C ILE A 25 -4.46 -27.84 -5.54
N PRO A 26 -4.87 -27.30 -4.37
CA PRO A 26 -5.69 -28.06 -3.43
C PRO A 26 -7.04 -28.48 -4.03
N GLU A 27 -7.62 -29.53 -3.45
CA GLU A 27 -9.01 -29.89 -3.70
C GLU A 27 -9.97 -28.89 -3.04
N ALA A 28 -11.24 -28.91 -3.47
CA ALA A 28 -12.27 -27.96 -3.03
C ALA A 28 -12.41 -27.82 -1.51
N ARG A 29 -12.34 -28.94 -0.78
CA ARG A 29 -12.44 -28.98 0.68
C ARG A 29 -11.31 -28.27 1.42
N PHE A 30 -10.20 -28.01 0.76
CA PHE A 30 -9.02 -27.34 1.32
C PHE A 30 -8.97 -25.85 0.94
N TYR A 31 -10.13 -25.26 0.71
CA TYR A 31 -10.28 -23.82 0.55
C TYR A 31 -11.14 -23.27 1.68
N ARG A 32 -10.71 -22.16 2.25
CA ARG A 32 -11.49 -21.42 3.24
C ARG A 32 -11.98 -20.11 2.62
N PRO A 33 -13.29 -19.85 2.60
CA PRO A 33 -13.81 -18.58 2.12
C PRO A 33 -13.32 -17.47 3.05
N VAL A 34 -12.95 -16.35 2.44
CA VAL A 34 -12.73 -15.07 3.10
C VAL A 34 -13.71 -14.07 2.54
N ASP A 35 -14.10 -13.12 3.38
CA ASP A 35 -14.96 -12.03 2.96
C ASP A 35 -14.30 -11.23 1.83
N ALA A 36 -15.09 -10.86 0.81
CA ALA A 36 -14.58 -10.19 -0.37
C ALA A 36 -13.98 -8.80 -0.06
N ASN A 37 -14.43 -8.14 1.02
CA ASN A 37 -13.84 -6.87 1.46
C ASN A 37 -12.48 -7.09 2.14
N THR A 38 -12.27 -8.25 2.77
CA THR A 38 -10.95 -8.63 3.31
C THR A 38 -9.98 -9.02 2.19
N ALA A 39 -10.50 -9.54 1.09
CA ALA A 39 -9.75 -9.85 -0.13
C ALA A 39 -9.89 -8.76 -1.21
N SER A 40 -10.08 -7.49 -0.80
CA SER A 40 -10.37 -6.37 -1.71
C SER A 40 -9.36 -6.26 -2.83
N TRP A 41 -8.07 -6.39 -2.50
CA TRP A 41 -6.98 -6.34 -3.47
C TRP A 41 -7.13 -7.39 -4.59
N THR A 42 -7.42 -8.65 -4.24
CA THR A 42 -7.62 -9.74 -5.22
C THR A 42 -8.84 -9.47 -6.09
N LYS A 43 -9.93 -9.00 -5.47
CA LYS A 43 -11.16 -8.65 -6.18
C LYS A 43 -10.92 -7.52 -7.18
N GLU A 44 -10.28 -6.43 -6.74
CA GLU A 44 -9.96 -5.27 -7.58
C GLU A 44 -9.10 -5.66 -8.79
N HIS A 45 -8.09 -6.51 -8.59
CA HIS A 45 -7.25 -7.00 -9.69
C HIS A 45 -8.07 -7.81 -10.70
N ILE A 46 -8.90 -8.74 -10.23
CA ILE A 46 -9.70 -9.57 -11.14
C ILE A 46 -10.74 -8.73 -11.88
N GLU A 47 -11.38 -7.80 -11.18
CA GLU A 47 -12.36 -6.88 -11.76
C GLU A 47 -11.73 -5.96 -12.81
N ALA A 48 -10.52 -5.44 -12.57
CA ALA A 48 -9.83 -4.60 -13.52
C ALA A 48 -9.34 -5.39 -14.74
N LEU A 49 -8.77 -6.57 -14.53
CA LEU A 49 -8.10 -7.33 -15.59
C LEU A 49 -9.04 -8.17 -16.46
N TRP A 50 -10.17 -8.65 -15.91
CA TRP A 50 -11.15 -9.49 -16.61
C TRP A 50 -12.58 -8.95 -16.61
N HIS A 51 -12.84 -7.78 -15.99
CA HIS A 51 -14.19 -7.19 -15.87
C HIS A 51 -15.23 -8.11 -15.20
N LEU A 52 -14.78 -9.03 -14.33
CA LEU A 52 -15.64 -9.92 -13.55
C LEU A 52 -16.19 -9.21 -12.30
N LYS A 53 -17.18 -8.32 -12.48
CA LYS A 53 -17.71 -7.42 -11.44
C LYS A 53 -18.64 -8.04 -10.39
N ASN A 54 -18.85 -9.35 -10.45
CA ASN A 54 -19.85 -10.05 -9.64
C ASN A 54 -19.26 -11.12 -8.72
N ILE A 55 -18.04 -10.90 -8.23
CA ILE A 55 -17.36 -11.79 -7.30
C ILE A 55 -18.05 -11.72 -5.93
N THR A 56 -18.53 -12.86 -5.45
CA THR A 56 -19.23 -13.00 -4.16
C THR A 56 -18.34 -13.61 -3.09
N LYS A 57 -17.39 -14.48 -3.47
CA LYS A 57 -16.45 -15.10 -2.54
C LYS A 57 -15.07 -15.22 -3.15
N VAL A 58 -14.07 -14.95 -2.33
CA VAL A 58 -12.68 -15.34 -2.57
C VAL A 58 -12.34 -16.39 -1.52
N SER A 59 -11.76 -17.52 -1.94
CA SER A 59 -11.38 -18.60 -1.03
C SER A 59 -9.88 -18.84 -1.09
N LEU A 60 -9.25 -18.86 0.07
CA LEU A 60 -7.81 -19.05 0.23
C LEU A 60 -7.50 -20.55 0.37
N PRO A 61 -6.40 -21.03 -0.23
CA PRO A 61 -5.97 -22.42 -0.03
C PRO A 61 -5.49 -22.61 1.41
N THR A 62 -6.04 -23.60 2.12
CA THR A 62 -5.70 -23.96 3.51
C THR A 62 -4.97 -25.29 3.63
N ALA A 63 -4.60 -25.91 2.50
CA ALA A 63 -4.03 -27.26 2.49
C ALA A 63 -2.83 -27.38 3.45
N PRO A 64 -2.79 -28.44 4.29
CA PRO A 64 -1.72 -28.68 5.26
C PRO A 64 -0.39 -29.12 4.63
N ASN A 65 -0.24 -29.01 3.31
CA ASN A 65 0.93 -29.52 2.62
C ASN A 65 2.14 -28.59 2.79
N ASN A 66 2.93 -28.88 3.82
CA ASN A 66 4.32 -28.43 4.06
C ASN A 66 5.32 -28.73 2.91
N ARG A 67 4.84 -29.08 1.71
CA ARG A 67 5.65 -29.39 0.52
C ARG A 67 5.38 -28.46 -0.65
N ARG A 68 4.73 -27.31 -0.43
CA ARG A 68 4.73 -26.26 -1.46
C ARG A 68 6.16 -25.80 -1.64
N ASN A 69 6.63 -25.87 -2.88
CA ASN A 69 7.82 -25.15 -3.27
C ASN A 69 7.58 -23.66 -2.92
N PRO A 70 8.47 -22.97 -2.19
CA PRO A 70 8.29 -21.55 -1.87
C PRO A 70 8.11 -20.66 -3.11
N PHE A 71 8.53 -21.15 -4.29
CA PHE A 71 8.36 -20.47 -5.57
C PHE A 71 7.07 -20.80 -6.31
N GLU A 72 6.21 -21.69 -5.78
CA GLU A 72 4.91 -21.98 -6.37
C GLU A 72 3.84 -21.02 -5.88
N ALA A 73 3.25 -20.31 -6.83
CA ALA A 73 2.20 -19.35 -6.56
C ALA A 73 0.98 -20.01 -5.91
N PRO A 74 0.39 -19.39 -4.87
CA PRO A 74 -0.89 -19.83 -4.35
C PRO A 74 -1.97 -19.68 -5.41
N VAL A 75 -2.87 -20.66 -5.47
CA VAL A 75 -4.08 -20.61 -6.28
C VAL A 75 -5.26 -20.31 -5.36
N PHE A 76 -5.99 -19.26 -5.68
CA PHE A 76 -7.22 -18.82 -5.01
C PHE A 76 -8.42 -19.32 -5.78
N ARG A 77 -9.56 -19.52 -5.10
CA ARG A 77 -10.84 -19.82 -5.76
C ARG A 77 -11.77 -18.65 -5.67
N ILE A 78 -12.42 -18.35 -6.78
CA ILE A 78 -13.31 -17.21 -6.94
C ILE A 78 -14.69 -17.75 -7.31
N GLU A 79 -15.71 -17.30 -6.58
CA GLU A 79 -17.10 -17.60 -6.87
C GLU A 79 -17.80 -16.31 -7.28
N THR A 80 -18.61 -16.39 -8.33
CA THR A 80 -19.43 -15.27 -8.80
C THR A 80 -20.89 -15.43 -8.40
N SER A 81 -21.67 -14.36 -8.45
CA SER A 81 -23.12 -14.39 -8.16
C SER A 81 -23.90 -15.32 -9.09
N ALA A 82 -23.38 -15.60 -10.29
CA ALA A 82 -23.96 -16.54 -11.25
C ALA A 82 -23.61 -18.01 -10.96
N GLY A 83 -22.92 -18.29 -9.84
CA GLY A 83 -22.45 -19.63 -9.48
C GLY A 83 -21.25 -20.12 -10.29
N LYS A 84 -20.65 -19.28 -11.14
CA LYS A 84 -19.41 -19.64 -11.86
C LYS A 84 -18.22 -19.64 -10.92
N LEU A 85 -17.36 -20.63 -11.12
CA LEU A 85 -16.14 -20.83 -10.34
C LEU A 85 -14.91 -20.56 -11.20
N TYR A 86 -13.96 -19.86 -10.62
CA TYR A 86 -12.66 -19.61 -11.24
C TYR A 86 -11.53 -19.95 -10.26
N GLU A 87 -10.37 -20.29 -10.81
CA GLU A 87 -9.10 -20.30 -10.10
C GLU A 87 -8.30 -19.06 -10.53
N PHE A 88 -7.71 -18.36 -9.57
CA PHE A 88 -6.90 -17.17 -9.77
C PHE A 88 -5.51 -17.38 -9.16
N THR A 89 -4.47 -16.88 -9.80
CA THR A 89 -3.10 -16.93 -9.28
C THR A 89 -2.24 -15.79 -9.82
N ILE A 90 -1.16 -15.50 -9.11
CA ILE A 90 -0.15 -14.50 -9.49
C ILE A 90 1.15 -15.26 -9.59
N VAL A 91 1.64 -15.48 -10.80
CA VAL A 91 2.84 -16.28 -11.02
C VAL A 91 4.08 -15.40 -11.06
N SER A 92 5.22 -15.96 -10.72
CA SER A 92 6.52 -15.37 -11.00
C SER A 92 7.06 -15.90 -12.32
N THR A 93 7.98 -15.14 -12.92
CA THR A 93 8.84 -15.62 -14.00
C THR A 93 9.95 -16.52 -13.45
N ARG A 94 10.68 -17.22 -14.32
CA ARG A 94 11.79 -18.13 -13.94
C ARG A 94 12.95 -17.44 -13.23
N ASP A 95 13.16 -16.15 -13.49
CA ASP A 95 14.15 -15.30 -12.81
C ASP A 95 13.61 -14.69 -11.50
N LEU A 96 12.43 -15.13 -11.05
CA LEU A 96 11.74 -14.69 -9.83
C LEU A 96 11.24 -13.24 -9.88
N ALA A 97 11.18 -12.62 -11.06
CA ALA A 97 10.49 -11.34 -11.22
C ALA A 97 8.96 -11.52 -11.08
N PRO A 98 8.23 -10.45 -10.73
CA PRO A 98 6.77 -10.46 -10.77
C PRO A 98 6.27 -10.83 -12.17
N GLY A 99 5.46 -11.88 -12.27
CA GLY A 99 4.88 -12.33 -13.54
C GLY A 99 3.42 -11.92 -13.70
N ALA A 100 2.71 -12.64 -14.56
CA ALA A 100 1.34 -12.33 -14.94
C ALA A 100 0.31 -12.72 -13.85
N HIS A 101 -0.80 -11.99 -13.85
CA HIS A 101 -2.03 -12.39 -13.19
C HIS A 101 -2.78 -13.35 -14.10
N LEU A 102 -3.15 -14.54 -13.58
CA LEU A 102 -3.79 -15.59 -14.36
C LEU A 102 -5.11 -16.01 -13.75
N LEU A 103 -6.09 -16.26 -14.61
CA LEU A 103 -7.41 -16.76 -14.24
C LEU A 103 -7.76 -17.96 -15.13
N ARG A 104 -8.52 -18.92 -14.61
CA ARG A 104 -9.15 -19.98 -15.40
C ARG A 104 -10.50 -20.38 -14.83
N GLU A 105 -11.40 -20.85 -15.69
CA GLU A 105 -12.70 -21.37 -15.27
C GLU A 105 -12.56 -22.79 -14.69
N ILE A 106 -13.33 -23.09 -13.64
CA ILE A 106 -13.63 -24.45 -13.20
C ILE A 106 -15.04 -24.77 -13.70
N PHE A 107 -15.13 -25.76 -14.58
CA PHE A 107 -16.41 -26.20 -15.14
C PHE A 107 -17.22 -27.02 -14.13
N SER A 108 -18.51 -27.19 -14.40
CA SER A 108 -19.44 -27.91 -13.51
C SER A 108 -19.10 -29.38 -13.31
N ASP A 109 -18.38 -29.99 -14.26
CA ASP A 109 -17.85 -31.35 -14.16
C ASP A 109 -16.56 -31.45 -13.31
N GLY A 110 -16.08 -30.31 -12.80
CA GLY A 110 -14.83 -30.20 -12.04
C GLY A 110 -13.57 -30.14 -12.90
N SER A 111 -13.70 -30.19 -14.22
CA SER A 111 -12.58 -29.96 -15.14
C SER A 111 -12.15 -28.49 -15.08
N ARG A 112 -10.89 -28.25 -15.46
CA ARG A 112 -10.26 -26.94 -15.35
C ARG A 112 -9.87 -26.44 -16.73
N GLY A 113 -10.22 -25.20 -17.03
CA GLY A 113 -9.82 -24.52 -18.25
C GLY A 113 -8.32 -24.24 -18.33
N GLU A 114 -7.92 -23.63 -19.43
CA GLU A 114 -6.57 -23.10 -19.58
C GLU A 114 -6.38 -21.83 -18.74
N TRP A 115 -5.15 -21.58 -18.32
CA TRP A 115 -4.80 -20.31 -17.70
C TRP A 115 -4.81 -19.20 -18.75
N GLU A 116 -5.50 -18.11 -18.44
CA GLU A 116 -5.63 -16.94 -19.30
C GLU A 116 -5.15 -15.71 -18.53
N GLU A 117 -4.38 -14.86 -19.20
CA GLU A 117 -4.00 -13.55 -18.69
C GLU A 117 -5.16 -12.56 -18.85
N GLY A 118 -5.16 -11.51 -18.02
CA GLY A 118 -6.14 -10.43 -18.10
C GLY A 118 -6.15 -9.77 -19.48
N PRO A 119 -7.26 -9.84 -20.25
CA PRO A 119 -7.33 -9.19 -21.56
C PRO A 119 -7.19 -7.66 -21.47
N PHE A 120 -7.47 -7.08 -20.29
CA PHE A 120 -7.45 -5.63 -20.06
C PHE A 120 -6.18 -5.16 -19.30
N LEU A 121 -5.05 -5.87 -19.46
CA LEU A 121 -3.81 -5.51 -18.78
C LEU A 121 -3.32 -4.11 -19.14
N GLN A 122 -3.45 -3.69 -20.40
CA GLN A 122 -2.99 -2.37 -20.85
C GLN A 122 -3.83 -1.25 -20.24
N GLU A 123 -5.15 -1.44 -20.17
CA GLU A 123 -6.08 -0.52 -19.53
C GLU A 123 -5.81 -0.41 -18.03
N TYR A 124 -5.53 -1.54 -17.37
CA TYR A 124 -5.16 -1.57 -15.97
C TYR A 124 -3.86 -0.81 -15.69
N LEU A 125 -2.81 -1.05 -16.48
CA LEU A 125 -1.55 -0.33 -16.36
C LEU A 125 -1.70 1.18 -16.62
N ALA A 126 -2.51 1.55 -17.61
CA ALA A 126 -2.81 2.95 -17.89
C ALA A 126 -3.57 3.62 -16.74
N ALA A 127 -4.49 2.90 -16.09
CA ALA A 127 -5.20 3.39 -14.91
C ALA A 127 -4.26 3.61 -13.72
N ILE A 128 -3.35 2.67 -13.43
CA ILE A 128 -2.34 2.82 -12.38
C ILE A 128 -1.43 4.02 -12.67
N GLU A 129 -0.94 4.14 -13.90
CA GLU A 129 -0.03 5.24 -14.27
C GLU A 129 -0.74 6.59 -14.19
N LYS A 130 -2.03 6.65 -14.58
CA LYS A 130 -2.86 7.83 -14.41
C LYS A 130 -3.03 8.19 -12.93
N GLU A 131 -3.42 7.24 -12.08
CA GLU A 131 -3.57 7.45 -10.65
C GLU A 131 -2.25 7.91 -10.03
N ARG A 132 -1.14 7.28 -10.41
CA ARG A 132 0.20 7.68 -9.97
C ARG A 132 0.49 9.13 -10.33
N ASN A 133 0.24 9.54 -11.57
CA ASN A 133 0.48 10.90 -12.05
C ASN A 133 -0.45 11.95 -11.40
N GLU A 134 -1.71 11.58 -11.14
CA GLU A 134 -2.69 12.44 -10.46
C GLU A 134 -2.40 12.53 -8.95
N SER A 135 -1.84 11.47 -8.37
CA SER A 135 -1.45 11.46 -6.99
C SER A 135 -0.18 12.30 -6.77
N LEU A 136 -0.16 13.10 -5.71
CA LEU A 136 1.02 13.87 -5.31
C LEU A 136 2.24 12.98 -4.96
N TRP A 137 2.08 11.65 -4.97
CA TRP A 137 3.15 10.68 -4.77
C TRP A 137 4.16 10.63 -5.92
N ALA A 138 3.75 10.99 -7.14
CA ALA A 138 4.67 11.09 -8.28
C ALA A 138 5.49 12.37 -8.28
N GLN A 139 5.08 13.39 -7.53
CA GLN A 139 5.86 14.61 -7.41
C GLN A 139 7.10 14.36 -6.54
N PRO A 140 8.29 14.83 -6.95
CA PRO A 140 9.46 14.75 -6.09
C PRO A 140 9.12 15.44 -4.76
N ARG A 141 9.33 14.73 -3.65
CA ARG A 141 9.11 15.29 -2.31
C ARG A 141 9.87 16.60 -2.23
N LYS A 142 9.16 17.70 -1.96
CA LYS A 142 9.80 19.00 -1.74
C LYS A 142 10.90 18.82 -0.68
N PRO A 143 12.08 19.42 -0.86
CA PRO A 143 13.12 19.36 0.17
C PRO A 143 12.53 19.85 1.48
N LEU A 144 12.68 19.06 2.54
CA LEU A 144 12.23 19.45 3.87
C LEU A 144 13.01 20.70 4.30
N THR A 145 12.29 21.77 4.62
CA THR A 145 12.89 22.98 5.17
C THR A 145 13.52 22.69 6.54
N ARG A 146 14.46 23.53 7.00
CA ARG A 146 15.13 23.33 8.29
C ARG A 146 14.12 23.35 9.45
N GLU A 147 13.12 24.20 9.36
CA GLU A 147 12.00 24.31 10.31
C GLU A 147 11.21 23.01 10.39
N ARG A 148 10.91 22.42 9.22
CA ARG A 148 10.18 21.16 9.18
C ARG A 148 11.02 19.98 9.67
N LYS A 149 12.34 19.99 9.43
CA LYS A 149 13.26 19.00 10.00
C LYS A 149 13.32 19.12 11.52
N ALA A 150 13.53 20.33 12.04
CA ALA A 150 13.57 20.61 13.47
C ALA A 150 12.28 20.24 14.20
N ALA A 151 11.12 20.49 13.60
CA ALA A 151 9.82 20.12 14.15
C ALA A 151 9.55 18.60 14.15
N ILE A 152 10.37 17.80 13.45
CA ILE A 152 10.26 16.33 13.36
C ILE A 152 11.36 15.62 14.16
N SER A 153 12.59 16.15 14.16
CA SER A 153 13.77 15.50 14.73
C SER A 153 14.41 16.23 15.90
N GLY A 154 13.97 17.45 16.20
CA GLY A 154 14.64 18.33 17.14
C GLY A 154 15.91 18.95 16.55
N LEU A 155 16.55 19.80 17.34
CA LEU A 155 17.83 20.45 17.04
C LEU A 155 18.84 20.14 18.14
N ARG A 156 20.02 19.63 17.74
CA ARG A 156 21.11 19.30 18.68
C ARG A 156 21.67 20.54 19.37
N GLU A 157 21.54 21.68 18.72
CA GLU A 157 21.86 23.01 19.24
C GLU A 157 21.09 23.35 20.53
N LEU A 158 20.00 22.63 20.82
CA LEU A 158 19.17 22.83 22.02
C LEU A 158 19.30 21.70 23.05
N ASP A 159 20.24 20.76 22.88
CA ASP A 159 20.45 19.65 23.83
C ASP A 159 20.71 20.16 25.26
N TRP A 160 21.28 21.37 25.41
CA TRP A 160 21.53 22.02 26.69
C TRP A 160 20.25 22.43 27.45
N MET A 161 19.08 22.42 26.80
CA MET A 161 17.80 22.72 27.44
C MET A 161 17.25 21.53 28.25
N ASP A 162 17.82 20.33 28.08
CA ASP A 162 17.43 19.11 28.80
C ASP A 162 15.92 18.84 28.73
N LEU A 163 15.39 18.88 27.49
CA LEU A 163 13.99 18.62 27.18
C LEU A 163 13.83 17.21 26.64
N ASP A 164 12.66 16.61 26.85
CA ASP A 164 12.34 15.26 26.40
C ASP A 164 11.08 15.20 25.53
N GLY A 165 10.98 14.14 24.74
CA GLY A 165 9.76 13.80 24.02
C GLY A 165 9.28 14.89 23.07
N LEU A 166 8.03 15.34 23.24
CA LEU A 166 7.41 16.32 22.35
C LEU A 166 8.00 17.73 22.51
N ASP A 167 8.54 18.05 23.68
CA ASP A 167 9.06 19.37 24.02
C ASP A 167 10.34 19.70 23.24
N VAL A 168 11.14 18.69 22.88
CA VAL A 168 12.32 18.86 22.02
C VAL A 168 11.92 19.44 20.66
N TYR A 169 10.89 18.90 20.04
CA TYR A 169 10.42 19.35 18.72
C TYR A 169 9.78 20.73 18.79
N HIS A 170 9.01 20.98 19.84
CA HIS A 170 8.32 22.26 20.07
C HIS A 170 9.32 23.38 20.35
N ALA A 171 10.31 23.15 21.22
CA ALA A 171 11.38 24.10 21.49
C ALA A 171 12.24 24.38 20.25
N SER A 172 12.48 23.35 19.43
CA SER A 172 13.23 23.49 18.18
C SER A 172 12.49 24.34 17.14
N ALA A 173 11.18 24.11 16.96
CA ALA A 173 10.35 24.96 16.10
C ALA A 173 10.27 26.40 16.63
N PHE A 174 10.14 26.58 17.95
CA PHE A 174 10.12 27.88 18.59
C PHE A 174 11.43 28.65 18.41
N TRP A 175 12.59 28.03 18.67
CA TRP A 175 13.91 28.66 18.52
C TRP A 175 14.18 29.11 17.08
N LEU A 176 13.80 28.32 16.08
CA LEU A 176 13.88 28.72 14.68
C LEU A 176 12.95 29.89 14.37
N SER A 177 11.73 29.91 14.92
CA SER A 177 10.80 31.05 14.72
C SER A 177 11.31 32.36 15.35
N LEU A 178 12.19 32.27 16.35
CA LEU A 178 12.87 33.42 16.93
C LEU A 178 14.09 33.89 16.11
N GLY A 179 14.42 33.23 15.00
CA GLY A 179 15.57 33.57 14.16
C GLY A 179 16.91 33.11 14.72
N GLU A 180 16.95 31.93 15.36
CA GLU A 180 18.18 31.28 15.81
C GLU A 180 19.01 32.12 16.80
N PRO A 181 18.42 32.57 17.92
CA PRO A 181 19.14 33.40 18.88
C PRO A 181 20.37 32.67 19.46
N ASP A 182 21.49 33.39 19.54
CA ASP A 182 22.74 32.91 20.14
C ASP A 182 22.54 32.38 21.57
N TYR A 183 23.25 31.30 21.90
CA TYR A 183 23.21 30.61 23.19
C TYR A 183 24.61 30.29 23.76
N ALA A 184 25.65 30.98 23.28
CA ALA A 184 27.04 30.72 23.66
C ALA A 184 27.35 30.97 25.15
N THR A 185 26.54 31.80 25.83
CA THR A 185 26.71 32.14 27.24
C THR A 185 25.50 31.74 28.07
N GLU A 186 25.71 31.50 29.38
CA GLU A 186 24.63 31.16 30.31
C GLU A 186 23.55 32.25 30.40
N ALA A 187 23.94 33.53 30.31
CA ALA A 187 22.97 34.63 30.28
C ALA A 187 22.07 34.60 29.02
N GLN A 188 22.63 34.19 27.88
CA GLN A 188 21.86 34.02 26.64
C GLN A 188 20.94 32.79 26.70
N LYS A 189 21.43 31.67 27.23
CA LYS A 189 20.65 30.45 27.47
C LYS A 189 19.45 30.70 28.37
N GLU A 190 19.65 31.38 29.49
CA GLU A 190 18.59 31.74 30.45
C GLU A 190 17.50 32.60 29.79
N ARG A 191 17.90 33.55 28.93
CA ARG A 191 16.94 34.38 28.18
C ARG A 191 16.09 33.55 27.21
N ILE A 192 16.70 32.57 26.53
CA ILE A 192 15.98 31.67 25.62
C ILE A 192 15.03 30.77 26.41
N LEU A 193 15.49 30.19 27.53
CA LEU A 193 14.66 29.36 28.42
C LEU A 193 13.45 30.12 28.96
N ARG A 194 13.62 31.39 29.35
CA ARG A 194 12.50 32.22 29.80
C ARG A 194 11.45 32.41 28.71
N LYS A 195 11.88 32.82 27.51
CA LYS A 195 10.98 32.98 26.35
C LYS A 195 10.25 31.69 26.00
N TRP A 196 10.97 30.57 26.04
CA TRP A 196 10.42 29.24 25.80
C TRP A 196 9.36 28.87 26.84
N ARG A 197 9.66 29.02 28.14
CA ARG A 197 8.71 28.73 29.23
C ARG A 197 7.45 29.58 29.14
N ASP A 198 7.58 30.85 28.77
CA ASP A 198 6.42 31.73 28.61
C ASP A 198 5.58 31.34 27.37
N HIS A 199 6.23 30.95 26.28
CA HIS A 199 5.55 30.40 25.10
C HIS A 199 4.82 29.09 25.39
N ALA A 200 5.48 28.12 26.03
CA ALA A 200 4.93 26.80 26.32
C ALA A 200 3.68 26.85 27.22
N LYS A 201 3.54 27.87 28.07
CA LYS A 201 2.32 28.07 28.89
C LYS A 201 1.08 28.32 28.03
N ILE A 202 1.21 29.16 27.01
CA ILE A 202 0.08 29.66 26.19
C ILE A 202 -0.07 28.94 24.85
N CYS A 203 0.90 28.11 24.48
CA CYS A 203 0.91 27.36 23.24
C CYS A 203 0.35 25.95 23.44
N GLU A 204 -0.49 25.51 22.50
CA GLU A 204 -0.82 24.11 22.29
C GLU A 204 -0.01 23.60 21.10
N PHE A 205 0.93 22.71 21.37
CA PHE A 205 1.76 22.13 20.31
C PHE A 205 1.13 20.84 19.80
N ASN A 206 0.62 20.88 18.58
CA ASN A 206 -0.05 19.75 17.99
C ASN A 206 0.98 18.70 17.52
N ALA A 207 0.97 17.51 18.12
CA ALA A 207 1.91 16.44 17.79
C ALA A 207 1.72 15.84 16.38
N GLY A 208 0.53 16.01 15.78
CA GLY A 208 0.24 15.56 14.42
C GLY A 208 0.72 16.53 13.35
N THR A 209 0.50 17.83 13.55
CA THR A 209 0.87 18.87 12.57
C THR A 209 2.24 19.50 12.85
N ARG A 210 2.76 19.36 14.08
CA ARG A 210 4.01 19.95 14.57
C ARG A 210 4.03 21.47 14.45
N VAL A 211 2.87 22.09 14.68
CA VAL A 211 2.65 23.54 14.64
C VAL A 211 2.23 24.04 16.02
N CYS A 212 2.72 25.24 16.36
CA CYS A 212 2.30 25.98 17.55
C CYS A 212 0.95 26.65 17.30
N GLU A 213 -0.08 26.25 18.03
CA GLU A 213 -1.38 26.90 18.05
C GLU A 213 -1.53 27.67 19.38
N LYS A 214 -2.20 28.83 19.37
CA LYS A 214 -2.52 29.51 20.64
C LYS A 214 -3.62 28.71 21.33
N LYS A 215 -3.48 28.46 22.63
CA LYS A 215 -4.59 27.92 23.43
C LYS A 215 -5.77 28.87 23.39
N ASP A 216 -6.96 28.35 23.08
CA ASP A 216 -8.19 29.13 23.10
C ASP A 216 -8.38 29.79 24.48
N GLY A 217 -8.52 31.13 24.50
CA GLY A 217 -8.76 31.91 25.71
C GLY A 217 -7.52 32.51 26.41
N ALA A 218 -6.32 32.44 25.82
CA ALA A 218 -5.17 33.19 26.32
C ALA A 218 -5.26 34.68 25.91
N LEU A 219 -5.55 35.56 26.89
CA LEU A 219 -5.53 37.03 26.78
C LEU A 219 -4.18 37.57 26.28
#